data_AF-X1L4H8-F1
#
_entry.id   AF-X1L4H8-F1
#
_cell.length_a   1.000
_cell.length_b   1.000
_cell.length_c   1.000
_cell.angle_alpha   90.00
_cell.angle_beta   90.00
_cell.angle_gamma   90.00
#
_symmetry.space_group_name_H-M   'P 1'
#
loop_
_entity.id
_entity.type
_entity.pdbx_description
1 polymer ?
#
loop_
_entity_poly.entity_id
_entity_poly.type
_entity_poly.pdbx_seq_one_letter_code
_entity_poly.pdbx_strand_id
1 'polypeptide(L)' 'MQLYAKDVWEFEVKTIYFGGGTPSLLPAKSIAYMLESCSKLFNMPSNLEVTLEANPGTVDQSFFTQLKESGVNRL' A
#
# COMPACT_ATOMS: atom_id res chain seq x y z
N MET A 1 -12.28 7.75 -3.53
CA MET A 1 -12.23 6.37 -2.98
C MET A 1 -13.61 5.84 -2.59
N GLN A 2 -14.47 6.63 -1.94
CA GLN A 2 -15.82 6.18 -1.53
C GLN A 2 -16.79 5.82 -2.67
N LEU A 3 -16.53 6.26 -3.90
CA LEU A 3 -17.46 6.09 -5.03
C LEU A 3 -17.77 4.63 -5.36
N TYR A 4 -16.77 3.74 -5.25
CA TYR A 4 -16.90 2.33 -5.64
C TYR A 4 -16.91 1.36 -4.45
N ALA A 5 -16.46 1.80 -3.28
CA ALA A 5 -16.28 0.95 -2.10
C ALA A 5 -17.51 0.11 -1.76
N LYS A 6 -18.70 0.73 -1.79
CA LYS A 6 -19.99 0.08 -1.54
C LYS A 6 -20.35 -1.00 -2.59
N ASP A 7 -19.95 -0.79 -3.84
CA ASP A 7 -20.35 -1.62 -4.97
C ASP A 7 -19.42 -2.84 -5.12
N VAL A 8 -18.25 -2.80 -4.47
CA VAL A 8 -17.24 -3.87 -4.53
C VAL A 8 -16.93 -4.54 -3.19
N TRP A 9 -17.68 -4.24 -2.12
CA TRP A 9 -17.38 -4.75 -0.78
C TRP A 9 -17.42 -6.28 -0.68
N GLU A 10 -18.23 -6.95 -1.50
CA GLU A 10 -18.31 -8.42 -1.55
C GLU A 10 -17.05 -9.08 -2.15
N PHE A 11 -16.21 -8.31 -2.85
CA PHE A 11 -14.97 -8.81 -3.43
C PHE A 11 -13.79 -8.60 -2.49
N GLU A 12 -13.06 -9.67 -2.24
CA GLU A 12 -11.80 -9.63 -1.48
C GLU A 12 -10.68 -9.03 -2.34
N VAL A 13 -10.00 -8.00 -1.81
CA VAL A 13 -8.83 -7.42 -2.46
C VAL A 13 -7.67 -8.39 -2.36
N LYS A 14 -7.13 -8.82 -3.50
CA LYS A 14 -5.99 -9.75 -3.55
C LYS A 14 -4.63 -9.04 -3.56
N THR A 15 -4.57 -7.85 -4.16
CA THR A 15 -3.33 -7.09 -4.31
C THR A 15 -3.58 -5.59 -4.24
N ILE A 16 -2.67 -4.83 -3.65
CA ILE A 16 -2.55 -3.38 -3.81
C ILE A 16 -1.19 -3.07 -4.45
N TYR A 17 -1.19 -2.21 -5.46
CA TYR A 17 0.01 -1.81 -6.18
C TYR A 17 0.17 -0.29 -6.12
N PHE A 18 1.25 0.18 -5.50
CA PHE A 18 1.67 1.58 -5.55
C PHE A 18 2.69 1.76 -6.68
N GLY A 19 2.24 2.32 -7.80
CA GLY A 19 3.10 2.64 -8.95
C GLY A 19 2.85 4.03 -9.54
N GLY A 20 3.49 4.32 -10.67
CA GLY A 20 3.28 5.57 -11.43
C GLY A 20 4.52 6.45 -11.47
N GLY A 21 4.53 7.54 -10.69
CA GLY A 21 5.71 8.40 -10.54
C GLY A 21 6.85 7.68 -9.80
N THR A 22 7.28 8.22 -8.66
CA THR A 22 8.24 7.53 -7.77
C THR A 22 7.62 7.37 -6.38
N PRO A 23 6.82 6.32 -6.12
CA PRO A 23 6.16 6.12 -4.83
C PRO A 23 7.13 6.11 -3.64
N SER A 24 8.36 5.65 -3.84
CA SER A 24 9.41 5.66 -2.82
C SER A 24 9.91 7.05 -2.40
N LEU A 25 9.46 8.13 -3.06
CA LEU A 25 9.66 9.51 -2.56
C LEU A 25 8.70 9.87 -1.42
N LEU A 26 7.58 9.14 -1.28
CA LEU A 26 6.65 9.36 -0.17
C LEU A 26 7.22 8.79 1.12
N PRO A 27 7.03 9.48 2.26
CA PRO A 27 7.31 8.89 3.56
C PRO A 27 6.53 7.58 3.75
N ALA A 28 7.16 6.55 4.33
CA ALA A 28 6.50 5.25 4.58
C ALA A 28 5.19 5.39 5.39
N LYS A 29 5.12 6.36 6.32
CA LYS A 29 3.89 6.71 7.06
C LYS A 29 2.73 7.13 6.15
N SER A 30 2.99 7.74 5.00
CA SER A 30 1.96 8.10 4.03
C SER A 30 1.39 6.86 3.35
N ILE A 31 2.25 5.86 3.08
CA ILE A 31 1.81 4.55 2.59
C ILE A 31 0.93 3.85 3.62
N ALA A 32 1.35 3.82 4.89
CA ALA A 32 0.57 3.27 6.00
C ALA A 32 -0.82 3.91 6.10
N TYR A 33 -0.87 5.25 6.06
CA TYR A 33 -2.12 6.00 6.12
C TYR A 33 -3.07 5.68 4.95
N MET A 34 -2.53 5.51 3.74
CA MET A 34 -3.33 5.11 2.58
C MET A 34 -3.88 3.69 2.74
N LEU A 35 -3.06 2.75 3.22
CA LEU A 35 -3.50 1.37 3.49
C LEU A 35 -4.57 1.30 4.58
N GLU A 36 -4.41 2.06 5.66
CA GLU A 36 -5.44 2.20 6.72
C GLU A 36 -6.74 2.81 6.18
N SER A 37 -6.64 3.75 5.24
CA SER A 37 -7.82 4.34 4.60
C SER A 37 -8.52 3.32 3.68
N CYS A 38 -7.76 2.50 2.96
CA CYS A 38 -8.30 1.41 2.16
C CYS A 38 -8.98 0.35 3.02
N SER A 39 -8.39 -0.03 4.16
CA SER A 39 -8.95 -1.08 5.03
C SER A 39 -10.30 -0.70 5.66
N LYS A 40 -10.62 0.60 5.73
CA LYS A 40 -11.93 1.11 6.16
C LYS A 40 -12.99 1.00 5.06
N LEU A 41 -12.59 0.79 3.80
CA LEU A 41 -13.45 0.91 2.62
C LEU A 41 -13.51 -0.37 1.77
N PHE A 42 -12.57 -1.29 1.91
CA PHE A 42 -12.50 -2.52 1.13
C PHE A 42 -12.26 -3.75 2.02
N ASN A 43 -12.74 -4.91 1.57
CA ASN A 43 -12.46 -6.19 2.20
C ASN A 43 -10.99 -6.60 1.94
N MET A 44 -10.10 -6.29 2.88
CA MET A 44 -8.66 -6.57 2.80
C MET A 44 -8.29 -7.76 3.69
N PRO A 45 -7.91 -8.90 3.12
CA PRO A 45 -7.54 -10.10 3.87
C PRO A 45 -6.13 -9.97 4.47
N SER A 46 -5.79 -10.82 5.44
CA SER A 46 -4.48 -10.80 6.09
C SER A 46 -3.33 -11.24 5.18
N ASN A 47 -3.60 -12.01 4.13
CA ASN A 47 -2.64 -12.49 3.14
C ASN A 47 -2.55 -11.58 1.90
N LEU A 48 -3.04 -10.34 2.00
CA LEU A 48 -2.98 -9.35 0.93
C LEU A 48 -1.53 -9.09 0.48
N GLU A 49 -1.30 -9.13 -0.82
CA GLU A 49 -0.05 -8.62 -1.39
C GLU A 49 -0.10 -7.10 -1.51
N VAL A 50 0.93 -6.42 -1.03
CA VAL A 50 1.08 -4.97 -1.17
C VAL A 50 2.45 -4.71 -1.79
N THR A 51 2.44 -4.26 -3.04
CA THR A 51 3.64 -3.92 -3.81
C THR A 51 3.84 -2.41 -3.85
N LEU A 52 5.09 -1.95 -3.73
CA LEU A 52 5.47 -0.57 -3.99
C LEU A 52 6.66 -0.48 -4.95
N GLU A 53 6.48 0.21 -6.08
CA GLU A 53 7.59 0.57 -6.97
C GLU A 53 8.59 1.49 -6.23
N ALA A 54 9.85 1.08 -6.20
CA ALA A 54 10.92 1.84 -5.57
C ALA A 54 12.05 2.18 -6.54
N ASN A 55 12.45 3.46 -6.56
CA ASN A 55 13.69 3.87 -7.22
C ASN A 55 14.88 3.62 -6.27
N PRO A 56 15.92 2.88 -6.70
CA PRO A 56 17.10 2.60 -5.86
C PRO A 56 17.77 3.84 -5.26
N GLY A 57 17.70 4.99 -5.93
CA GLY A 57 18.29 6.25 -5.45
C GLY A 57 17.45 6.99 -4.40
N THR A 58 16.31 6.45 -3.99
CA THR A 58 15.34 7.10 -3.08
C THR A 58 15.05 6.29 -1.82
N VAL A 59 15.73 5.17 -1.64
CA VAL A 59 15.47 4.21 -0.56
C VAL A 59 16.76 3.86 0.18
N ASP A 60 16.62 3.57 1.47
CA ASP A 60 17.68 3.06 2.31
C ASP A 60 17.14 1.97 3.26
N GLN A 61 18.01 1.44 4.12
CA GLN A 61 17.63 0.38 5.06
C GLN A 61 16.55 0.83 6.06
N SER A 62 16.59 2.09 6.49
CA SER A 62 15.60 2.64 7.43
C SER A 62 14.24 2.75 6.74
N PHE A 63 14.23 3.22 5.50
CA PHE A 63 13.04 3.28 4.67
C PHE A 63 12.42 1.89 4.48
N PHE A 64 13.21 0.86 4.12
CA PHE A 64 12.67 -0.50 3.95
C PHE A 64 12.10 -1.09 5.24
N THR A 65 12.71 -0.80 6.39
CA THR A 65 12.16 -1.22 7.70
C THR A 65 10.79 -0.61 7.92
N GLN A 66 10.68 0.72 7.77
CA GLN A 66 9.42 1.45 7.93
C GLN A 66 8.37 1.05 6.89
N LEU A 67 8.81 0.72 5.67
CA LEU A 67 7.93 0.31 4.58
C LEU A 67 7.35 -1.09 4.84
N LYS A 68 8.15 -2.01 5.39
CA LYS A 68 7.65 -3.31 5.82
C LYS A 68 6.64 -3.16 6.97
N GLU A 69 6.93 -2.27 7.92
CA GLU A 69 6.03 -1.95 9.04
C GLU A 69 4.73 -1.28 8.58
N SER A 70 4.74 -0.56 7.45
CA SER A 70 3.54 0.04 6.88
C SER A 70 2.60 -0.98 6.22
N GLY A 71 3.04 -2.22 6.03
CA GLY A 71 2.26 -3.31 5.44
C GLY A 71 2.66 -3.67 4.00
N VAL A 72 3.68 -3.00 3.43
CA VAL A 72 4.23 -3.40 2.12
C VAL A 72 5.06 -4.67 2.29
N ASN A 73 4.82 -5.65 1.42
CA ASN A 73 5.49 -6.95 1.48
C ASN A 73 6.13 -7.37 0.15
N ARG A 74 6.09 -6.51 -0.86
CA ARG A 74 6.76 -6.67 -2.16
C ARG A 74 7.25 -5.32 -2.69
N LEU A 75 8.36 -5.31 -3.42
CA LEU A 75 8.93 -4.16 -4.12
C LEU A 75 8.90 -4.38 -5.63
#